data_AF-A0A348W801-F1
#
_entry.id   AF-A0A348W801-F1
#
_cell.length_a   1.000
_cell.length_b   1.000
_cell.length_c   1.000
_cell.angle_alpha   90.00
_cell.angle_beta   90.00
_cell.angle_gamma   90.00
#
_symmetry.space_group_name_H-M   'P 1'
#
loop_
_entity.id
_entity.type
_entity.pdbx_description
1 polymer ?
#
loop_
_entity_poly.entity_id
_entity_poly.type
_entity_poly.pdbx_seq_one_letter_code
_entity_poly.pdbx_strand_id
1 'polypeptide(L)'
;MDLPFDGAISEFFEFAAPDAVRAAIRRADKGDILDAAFPYSDRLARKVYDQEMQRVQIELVKCQSWVRQSGARVVVVFEGRDAAGKGG
;
A
#
# COMPACT_ATOMS: atom_id res chain seq x y z
N MET A 1 -29.73 1.93 9.46
CA MET A 1 -29.78 1.85 8.00
C MET A 1 -28.81 0.73 7.66
N ASP A 2 -29.32 -0.45 7.33
CA ASP A 2 -28.47 -1.60 7.04
C ASP A 2 -27.69 -1.32 5.76
N LEU A 3 -26.36 -1.46 5.84
CA LEU A 3 -25.49 -1.26 4.69
C LEU A 3 -25.73 -2.44 3.72
N PRO A 4 -25.96 -2.20 2.43
CA PRO A 4 -26.40 -3.22 1.47
C PRO A 4 -25.38 -4.37 1.21
N PHE A 5 -24.22 -4.35 1.87
CA PHE A 5 -23.14 -5.32 1.68
C PHE A 5 -22.44 -5.72 2.99
N ASP A 6 -23.05 -5.47 4.15
CA ASP A 6 -22.46 -5.90 5.43
C ASP A 6 -22.36 -7.43 5.46
N GLY A 7 -21.15 -7.95 5.59
CA GLY A 7 -20.87 -9.39 5.59
C GLY A 7 -20.71 -10.06 4.21
N ALA A 8 -20.90 -9.37 3.07
CA ALA A 8 -20.77 -10.00 1.74
C ALA A 8 -19.37 -10.59 1.47
N ILE A 9 -18.32 -9.94 1.98
CA ILE A 9 -16.95 -10.44 1.91
C ILE A 9 -16.80 -11.71 2.75
N SER A 10 -17.37 -11.71 3.95
CA SER A 10 -17.34 -12.86 4.87
C SER A 10 -18.12 -14.04 4.29
N GLU A 11 -19.30 -13.81 3.73
CA GLU A 11 -20.12 -14.84 3.08
C GLU A 11 -19.40 -15.45 1.87
N PHE A 12 -18.83 -14.62 1.01
CA PHE A 12 -18.02 -15.11 -0.11
C PHE A 12 -16.83 -15.93 0.39
N PHE A 13 -16.11 -15.44 1.41
CA PHE A 13 -14.98 -16.14 1.99
C PHE A 13 -15.38 -17.52 2.54
N GLU A 14 -16.50 -17.61 3.26
CA GLU A 14 -16.94 -18.86 3.89
C GLU A 14 -17.50 -19.87 2.88
N PHE A 15 -18.29 -19.41 1.89
CA PHE A 15 -19.10 -20.31 1.07
C PHE A 15 -18.69 -20.41 -0.40
N ALA A 16 -17.99 -19.41 -0.96
CA ALA A 16 -17.77 -19.30 -2.41
C ALA A 16 -16.30 -19.19 -2.83
N ALA A 17 -15.40 -18.72 -1.96
CA ALA A 17 -13.98 -18.55 -2.28
C ALA A 17 -13.31 -19.92 -2.52
N PRO A 18 -12.42 -20.10 -3.51
CA PRO A 18 -11.72 -21.37 -3.73
C PRO A 18 -10.92 -21.84 -2.50
N ASP A 19 -10.80 -23.16 -2.33
CA ASP A 19 -10.09 -23.79 -1.21
C ASP A 19 -8.65 -23.27 -1.03
N ALA A 20 -7.94 -23.08 -2.14
CA ALA A 20 -6.58 -22.54 -2.14
C ALA A 20 -6.51 -21.12 -1.55
N VAL A 21 -7.49 -20.26 -1.85
CA VAL A 21 -7.57 -18.88 -1.35
C VAL A 21 -7.90 -18.88 0.15
N ARG A 22 -8.88 -19.71 0.57
CA ARG A 22 -9.22 -19.84 2.00
C ARG A 22 -8.05 -20.37 2.82
N ALA A 23 -7.33 -21.37 2.30
CA ALA A 23 -6.16 -21.93 2.96
C ALA A 23 -5.01 -20.92 3.06
N ALA A 24 -4.77 -20.14 2.00
CA ALA A 24 -3.77 -19.07 2.02
C ALA A 24 -4.10 -18.02 3.09
N ILE A 25 -5.34 -17.53 3.14
CA ILE A 25 -5.77 -16.52 4.13
C ILE A 25 -5.71 -17.06 5.57
N ARG A 26 -6.14 -18.31 5.81
CA ARG A 26 -6.13 -18.91 7.16
C ARG A 26 -4.72 -19.16 7.71
N ARG A 27 -3.73 -19.35 6.84
CA ARG A 27 -2.33 -19.58 7.22
C ARG A 27 -1.51 -18.29 7.29
N ALA A 28 -2.02 -17.21 6.71
CA ALA A 28 -1.33 -15.93 6.64
C ALA A 28 -1.24 -15.29 8.03
N ASP A 29 -0.06 -14.75 8.34
CA ASP A 29 0.13 -13.88 9.49
C ASP A 29 -0.13 -12.42 9.13
N LYS A 30 -0.17 -11.56 10.16
CA LYS A 30 -0.38 -10.13 9.98
C LYS A 30 0.85 -9.50 9.33
N GLY A 31 0.68 -9.12 8.07
CA GLY A 31 1.73 -8.42 7.32
C GLY A 31 2.11 -9.17 6.05
N ASP A 32 1.78 -10.45 5.97
CA ASP A 32 2.06 -11.31 4.83
C ASP A 32 1.46 -10.74 3.53
N ILE A 33 2.19 -10.94 2.45
CA ILE A 33 1.79 -10.62 1.10
C ILE A 33 1.54 -11.95 0.39
N LEU A 34 0.27 -12.19 0.05
CA LEU A 34 -0.17 -13.47 -0.51
C LEU A 34 0.01 -13.57 -2.03
N ASP A 35 0.39 -12.48 -2.69
CA ASP A 35 0.70 -12.48 -4.11
C ASP A 35 2.12 -13.01 -4.35
N ALA A 36 2.21 -14.20 -4.93
CA ALA A 36 3.48 -14.85 -5.25
C ALA A 36 4.34 -14.09 -6.27
N ALA A 37 3.75 -13.17 -7.05
CA ALA A 37 4.49 -12.31 -7.96
C ALA A 37 5.13 -11.10 -7.26
N PHE A 38 4.71 -10.79 -6.03
CA PHE A 38 5.30 -9.70 -5.27
C PHE A 38 6.67 -10.12 -4.71
N PRO A 39 7.71 -9.27 -4.81
CA PRO A 39 9.08 -9.67 -4.50
C PRO A 39 9.38 -9.88 -3.01
N TYR A 40 8.45 -9.55 -2.11
CA TYR A 40 8.62 -9.66 -0.67
C TYR A 40 7.48 -10.49 -0.08
N SER A 41 7.80 -11.31 0.92
CA SER A 41 6.81 -12.10 1.66
C SER A 41 5.96 -11.25 2.61
N ASP A 42 6.47 -10.08 3.03
CA ASP A 42 5.89 -9.29 4.11
C ASP A 42 5.90 -7.79 3.80
N ARG A 43 4.90 -7.09 4.34
CA ARG A 43 4.86 -5.62 4.33
C ARG A 43 6.01 -5.05 5.14
N LEU A 44 6.53 -3.92 4.69
CA LEU A 44 7.53 -3.17 5.43
C LEU A 44 7.03 -2.84 6.84
N ALA A 45 7.83 -3.18 7.85
CA ALA A 45 7.50 -2.89 9.24
C ALA A 45 7.28 -1.39 9.44
N ARG A 46 6.15 -1.02 10.05
CA ARG A 46 5.73 0.38 10.21
C ARG A 46 6.81 1.28 10.82
N LYS A 47 7.51 0.78 11.85
CA LYS A 47 8.59 1.52 12.50
C LYS A 47 9.74 1.87 11.54
N VAL A 48 10.11 0.94 10.66
CA VAL A 48 11.17 1.15 9.66
C VAL A 48 10.68 2.13 8.60
N TYR A 49 9.45 1.94 8.11
CA TYR A 49 8.81 2.86 7.16
C TYR A 49 8.80 4.31 7.69
N ASP A 50 8.30 4.52 8.91
CA ASP A 50 8.17 5.87 9.48
C ASP A 50 9.54 6.55 9.66
N GLN A 51 10.57 5.78 10.05
CA GLN A 51 11.95 6.28 10.18
C GLN A 51 12.54 6.73 8.84
N GLU A 52 12.42 5.92 7.80
CA GLU A 52 12.96 6.26 6.49
C GLU A 52 12.13 7.36 5.80
N MET A 53 10.80 7.35 5.96
CA MET A 53 9.92 8.41 5.46
C MET A 53 10.33 9.78 6.00
N GLN A 54 10.59 9.88 7.31
CA GLN A 54 11.05 11.12 7.92
C GLN A 54 12.36 11.61 7.31
N ARG A 55 13.32 10.70 7.07
CA ARG A 55 14.61 11.05 6.43
C ARG A 55 14.41 11.57 5.02
N VAL A 56 13.59 10.90 4.21
CA VAL A 56 13.30 11.32 2.83
C VAL A 56 12.58 12.67 2.80
N GLN A 57 11.63 12.91 3.71
CA GLN A 57 10.94 14.20 3.81
C GLN A 57 11.91 15.36 4.06
N ILE A 58 12.94 15.16 4.89
CA ILE A 58 13.99 16.18 5.11
C ILE A 58 14.75 16.47 3.80
N GLU A 59 15.12 15.43 3.04
CA GLU A 59 15.79 15.61 1.76
C GLU A 59 14.89 16.27 0.70
N LEU A 60 13.59 16.00 0.72
CA LEU A 60 12.62 16.68 -0.16
C LEU A 60 12.52 18.18 0.13
N VAL A 61 12.62 18.61 1.40
CA VAL A 61 12.68 20.04 1.75
C VAL A 61 13.95 20.68 1.21
N LYS A 62 15.10 20.00 1.29
CA LYS A 62 16.37 20.48 0.69
C LYS A 62 16.25 20.59 -0.82
N CYS A 63 15.67 19.58 -1.48
CA CYS A 63 15.39 19.60 -2.91
C CYS A 63 14.50 20.78 -3.30
N GLN A 64 13.40 21.01 -2.56
CA GLN A 64 12.51 22.15 -2.80
C GLN A 64 13.24 23.49 -2.66
N SER A 65 14.11 23.63 -1.65
CA SER A 65 14.94 24.84 -1.47
C SER A 65 15.85 25.07 -2.67
N TRP A 66 16.52 24.01 -3.16
CA TRP A 66 17.35 24.08 -4.35
C TRP A 66 16.56 24.42 -5.62
N VAL A 67 15.38 23.83 -5.83
CA VAL A 67 14.49 24.15 -6.98
C VAL A 67 14.17 25.65 -7.01
N ARG A 68 13.86 26.24 -5.85
CA ARG A 68 13.61 27.68 -5.72
C ARG A 68 14.84 28.53 -6.05
N GLN A 69 16.01 28.16 -5.53
CA GLN A 69 17.25 28.93 -5.73
C GLN A 69 17.78 28.84 -7.16
N SER A 70 17.65 27.67 -7.78
CA SER A 70 18.13 27.41 -9.14
C SER A 70 17.19 27.92 -10.24
N GLY A 71 15.93 28.21 -9.92
CA GLY A 71 14.90 28.48 -10.92
C GLY A 71 14.46 27.25 -11.72
N ALA A 72 14.82 26.03 -11.26
CA ALA A 72 14.39 24.80 -11.89
C ALA A 72 12.86 24.64 -11.83
N ARG A 73 12.28 23.90 -12.79
CA ARG A 73 10.86 23.56 -12.82
C ARG A 73 10.71 22.06 -12.79
N VAL A 74 9.90 21.55 -11.86
CA VAL A 74 9.70 20.12 -11.63
C VAL A 74 8.21 19.82 -11.66
N VAL A 75 7.84 18.76 -12.38
CA VAL A 75 6.47 18.22 -12.45
C VAL A 75 6.54 16.72 -12.14
N VAL A 76 5.63 16.24 -11.29
CA VAL A 76 5.50 14.82 -10.95
C VAL A 76 4.07 14.38 -11.26
N VAL A 77 3.93 13.32 -12.04
CA VAL A 77 2.63 12.76 -12.45
C VAL A 77 2.50 11.37 -11.85
N PHE A 78 1.40 11.12 -11.15
CA PHE A 78 1.09 9.83 -10.53
C PHE A 78 -0.06 9.16 -11.27
N GLU A 79 0.23 8.04 -11.94
CA GLU A 79 -0.74 7.24 -12.71
C GLU A 79 -0.83 5.81 -12.20
N GLY A 80 -1.93 5.12 -12.49
CA GLY A 80 -2.12 3.74 -12.08
C GLY A 80 -3.58 3.36 -11.86
N ARG A 81 -3.81 2.06 -11.58
CA ARG A 81 -5.16 1.52 -11.34
C ARG A 81 -5.84 2.18 -10.13
N ASP A 82 -7.15 2.04 -10.06
CA ASP A 82 -7.93 2.47 -8.89
C ASP A 82 -7.45 1.73 -7.64
N ALA A 83 -7.47 2.43 -6.50
CA ALA A 83 -6.95 1.96 -5.21
C ALA A 83 -5.46 1.58 -5.16
N ALA A 84 -4.65 1.90 -6.19
CA ALA A 84 -3.20 1.63 -6.19
C ALA A 84 -2.37 2.51 -5.23
N GLY A 85 -3.00 3.42 -4.48
CA GLY A 85 -2.30 4.26 -3.50
C GLY A 85 -1.72 5.58 -4.02
N LYS A 86 -2.20 6.09 -5.17
CA LYS A 86 -1.67 7.29 -5.84
C LYS A 86 -1.73 8.60 -5.01
N GLY A 87 -2.63 8.69 -4.03
CA GLY A 87 -2.84 9.89 -3.21
C GLY A 87 -2.29 9.78 -1.78
N GLY A 88 -1.68 8.65 -1.44
CA GLY A 88 -1.13 8.36 -0.11
C GLY A 88 0.33 8.75 0.03
#